data_AF-A0A382ZBU0-F1
#
_entry.id   AF-A0A382ZBU0-F1
#
_cell.length_a   1.000
_cell.length_b   1.000
_cell.length_c   1.000
_cell.angle_alpha   90.00
_cell.angle_beta   90.00
_cell.angle_gamma   90.00
#
_symmetry.space_group_name_H-M   'P 1'
#
loop_
_entity.id
_entity.type
_entity.pdbx_description
1 polymer ?
#
loop_
_entity_poly.entity_id
_entity_poly.type
_entity_poly.pdbx_seq_one_letter_code
_entity_poly.pdbx_strand_id
1 'polypeptide(L)'
;MRIAEKALTFDDVLLRPEYSDVLPREVDLSTRVSTEIELNIPLLSAAMDTVTEANLAIALAQEGGIGVVHKNMSPAEQGRQVARVKKFESGMITDPITVSPDKTIREVIQITRANNISGVPVANGGETLGIVTHRDLRFETQLDAPVSTVMTPREKLVTVLEGADKEEVLSLLHRHRI
;
A
#
# COMPACT_ATOMS: atom_id res chain seq x y z
N MET A 1 14.60 -35.25 33.23
CA MET A 1 14.60 -33.77 33.32
C MET A 1 14.08 -33.41 34.70
N ARG A 2 14.90 -32.86 35.60
CA ARG A 2 14.42 -32.31 36.88
C ARG A 2 14.30 -30.81 36.69
N ILE A 3 13.07 -30.30 36.74
CA ILE A 3 12.82 -28.86 36.74
C ILE A 3 13.40 -28.31 38.05
N ALA A 4 14.38 -27.40 37.96
CA ALA A 4 15.11 -26.86 39.10
C ALA A 4 14.36 -25.72 39.81
N GLU A 5 13.44 -25.03 39.11
CA GLU A 5 12.71 -23.87 39.60
C GLU A 5 11.23 -23.91 39.20
N LYS A 6 10.37 -23.26 39.98
CA LYS A 6 8.94 -23.19 39.69
C LYS A 6 8.70 -22.35 38.43
N ALA A 7 8.03 -22.93 37.44
CA ALA A 7 7.59 -22.24 36.23
C ALA A 7 6.06 -22.03 36.28
N LEU A 8 5.59 -20.92 35.70
CA LEU A 8 4.16 -20.58 35.60
C LEU A 8 3.81 -20.31 34.12
N THR A 9 2.60 -20.67 33.72
CA THR A 9 1.97 -20.29 32.44
C THR A 9 0.83 -19.29 32.66
N PHE A 10 0.18 -18.84 31.59
CA PHE A 10 -0.92 -17.87 31.65
C PHE A 10 -2.08 -18.34 32.54
N ASP A 11 -2.45 -19.62 32.48
CA ASP A 11 -3.57 -20.18 33.26
C ASP A 11 -3.27 -20.34 34.75
N ASP A 12 -2.01 -20.20 35.17
CA ASP A 12 -1.63 -20.32 36.58
C ASP A 12 -1.85 -19.03 37.38
N VAL A 13 -2.14 -17.90 36.72
CA VAL A 13 -2.18 -16.56 37.33
C VAL A 13 -3.39 -15.75 36.87
N LEU A 14 -3.80 -14.79 37.71
CA LEU A 14 -4.81 -13.81 37.39
C LEU A 14 -4.30 -12.41 37.76
N LEU A 15 -4.72 -11.39 37.00
CA LEU A 15 -4.47 -10.00 37.36
C LEU A 15 -5.42 -9.59 38.49
N ARG A 16 -4.87 -9.01 39.55
CA ARG A 16 -5.67 -8.44 40.65
C ARG A 16 -6.18 -7.06 40.22
N PRO A 17 -7.50 -6.83 40.20
CA PRO A 17 -8.03 -5.49 39.92
C PRO A 17 -7.57 -4.48 40.97
N GLU A 18 -7.28 -3.26 40.52
CA GLU A 18 -6.94 -2.11 41.34
C GLU A 18 -7.80 -0.91 40.91
N TYR A 19 -7.79 0.14 41.72
CA TYR A 19 -8.51 1.38 41.41
C TYR A 19 -7.99 2.02 40.11
N SER A 20 -8.90 2.51 39.25
CA SER A 20 -8.58 3.21 38.00
C SER A 20 -9.57 4.34 37.75
N ASP A 21 -9.04 5.53 37.46
CA ASP A 21 -9.83 6.68 36.97
C ASP A 21 -9.87 6.73 35.43
N VAL A 22 -9.12 5.87 34.73
CA VAL A 22 -9.04 5.85 33.26
C VAL A 22 -10.12 4.94 32.69
N LEU A 23 -10.86 5.45 31.71
CA LEU A 23 -11.84 4.66 30.97
C LEU A 23 -11.15 3.76 29.93
N PRO A 24 -11.65 2.54 29.64
CA PRO A 24 -11.00 1.63 28.70
C PRO A 24 -10.72 2.22 27.30
N ARG A 25 -11.57 3.13 26.82
CA ARG A 25 -11.41 3.80 25.51
C ARG A 25 -10.32 4.90 25.50
N GLU A 26 -9.79 5.25 26.67
CA GLU A 26 -8.78 6.30 26.87
C GLU A 26 -7.39 5.72 27.13
N VAL A 27 -7.28 4.38 27.19
CA VAL A 27 -6.01 3.68 27.35
C VAL A 27 -5.23 3.75 26.05
N ASP A 28 -3.96 4.18 26.15
CA ASP A 28 -3.02 4.11 25.05
C ASP A 28 -2.46 2.68 24.92
N LEU A 29 -2.57 2.11 23.74
CA LEU A 29 -2.08 0.77 23.39
C LEU A 29 -0.76 0.82 22.61
N SER A 30 -0.20 2.03 22.42
CA SER A 30 1.07 2.21 21.73
C SER A 30 2.18 1.39 22.38
N THR A 31 3.02 0.78 21.54
CA THR A 31 4.14 -0.04 22.01
C THR A 31 5.28 -0.06 21.01
N ARG A 32 6.45 -0.50 21.46
CA ARG A 32 7.65 -0.60 20.62
C ARG A 32 8.03 -2.04 20.37
N VAL A 33 8.08 -2.44 19.11
CA VAL A 33 8.56 -3.77 18.70
C VAL A 33 10.07 -3.78 18.50
N SER A 34 10.68 -2.62 18.27
CA SER A 34 12.13 -2.44 18.21
C SER A 34 12.55 -1.07 18.74
N THR A 35 13.86 -0.80 18.74
CA THR A 35 14.42 0.52 19.08
C THR A 35 13.98 1.63 18.12
N GLU A 36 13.40 1.31 16.96
CA GLU A 36 13.05 2.30 15.93
C GLU A 36 11.60 2.19 15.46
N ILE A 37 10.89 1.12 15.83
CA ILE A 37 9.54 0.84 15.33
C ILE A 37 8.55 0.86 16.48
N GLU A 38 7.61 1.80 16.38
CA GLU A 38 6.44 1.94 17.23
C GLU A 38 5.19 1.43 16.50
N LEU A 39 4.28 0.80 17.25
CA LEU A 39 3.00 0.28 16.80
C LEU A 39 1.89 0.98 17.59
N ASN A 40 0.73 1.18 16.97
CA ASN A 40 -0.44 1.75 17.63
C ASN A 40 -1.18 0.71 18.50
N ILE A 41 -0.99 -0.59 18.20
CA ILE A 41 -1.49 -1.71 19.00
C ILE A 41 -0.40 -2.76 19.19
N PRO A 42 -0.40 -3.51 20.31
CA PRO A 42 0.64 -4.48 20.63
C PRO A 42 0.41 -5.83 19.94
N LEU A 43 0.08 -5.82 18.65
CA LEU A 43 -0.20 -7.03 17.86
C LEU A 43 0.78 -7.18 16.69
N LEU A 44 1.39 -8.36 16.61
CA LEU A 44 2.23 -8.80 15.51
C LEU A 44 1.77 -10.18 15.04
N SER A 45 1.75 -10.41 13.72
CA SER A 45 1.40 -11.71 13.16
C SER A 45 2.61 -12.65 13.08
N ALA A 46 2.38 -13.94 13.32
CA ALA A 46 3.42 -14.95 13.27
C ALA A 46 3.97 -15.14 11.85
N ALA A 47 5.29 -15.36 11.74
CA ALA A 47 6.00 -15.59 10.48
C ALA A 47 5.81 -17.01 9.92
N MET A 48 4.55 -17.42 9.73
CA MET A 48 4.14 -18.76 9.27
C MET A 48 3.43 -18.68 7.92
N ASP A 49 3.61 -19.71 7.09
CA ASP A 49 3.02 -19.82 5.75
C ASP A 49 1.49 -19.88 5.76
N THR A 50 0.92 -20.48 6.80
CA THR A 50 -0.52 -20.53 7.02
C THR A 50 -1.10 -19.26 7.64
N VAL A 51 -0.26 -18.28 7.98
CA VAL A 51 -0.68 -17.08 8.71
C VAL A 51 -0.42 -15.82 7.90
N THR A 52 0.83 -15.51 7.56
CA THR A 52 1.20 -14.15 7.13
C THR A 52 1.83 -14.09 5.75
N GLU A 53 1.02 -13.68 4.77
CA GLU A 53 1.47 -13.10 3.50
C GLU A 53 1.05 -11.61 3.38
N ALA A 54 1.20 -10.99 2.21
CA ALA A 54 0.91 -9.57 2.02
C ALA A 54 -0.51 -9.17 2.45
N ASN A 55 -1.51 -10.02 2.22
CA ASN A 55 -2.90 -9.69 2.57
C ASN A 55 -3.07 -9.45 4.07
N LEU A 56 -2.58 -10.36 4.92
CA LEU A 56 -2.66 -10.19 6.38
C LEU A 56 -1.74 -9.08 6.86
N ALA A 57 -0.53 -8.97 6.30
CA ALA A 57 0.40 -7.92 6.68
C ALA A 57 -0.14 -6.51 6.39
N ILE A 58 -0.83 -6.33 5.26
CA ILE A 58 -1.55 -5.09 4.93
C ILE A 58 -2.67 -4.84 5.94
N ALA A 59 -3.57 -5.81 6.14
CA ALA A 59 -4.72 -5.65 7.03
C ALA A 59 -4.28 -5.31 8.46
N LEU A 60 -3.30 -6.02 9.00
CA LEU A 60 -2.81 -5.77 10.36
C LEU A 60 -2.11 -4.42 10.48
N ALA A 61 -1.38 -3.98 9.45
CA ALA A 61 -0.78 -2.64 9.44
C ALA A 61 -1.83 -1.52 9.41
N GLN A 62 -2.93 -1.70 8.68
CA GLN A 62 -4.05 -0.75 8.66
C GLN A 62 -4.73 -0.62 10.04
N GLU A 63 -4.80 -1.71 10.81
CA GLU A 63 -5.28 -1.70 12.19
C GLU A 63 -4.23 -1.18 13.20
N GLY A 64 -3.01 -0.85 12.74
CA GLY A 64 -1.95 -0.27 13.57
C GLY A 64 -0.95 -1.27 14.18
N GLY A 65 -1.03 -2.55 13.79
CA GLY A 65 -0.06 -3.59 14.14
C GLY A 65 1.01 -3.80 13.07
N ILE A 66 1.66 -4.97 13.07
CA ILE A 66 2.69 -5.31 12.07
C ILE A 66 2.64 -6.78 11.65
N GLY A 67 2.75 -7.04 10.35
CA GLY A 67 2.84 -8.39 9.81
C GLY A 67 4.26 -8.84 9.49
N VAL A 68 4.64 -10.06 9.87
CA VAL A 68 5.93 -10.67 9.50
C VAL A 68 5.73 -11.72 8.42
N VAL A 69 6.15 -11.42 7.18
CA VAL A 69 6.03 -12.36 6.06
C VAL A 69 6.94 -13.58 6.28
N HIS A 70 6.36 -14.78 6.18
CA HIS A 70 7.10 -16.02 6.36
C HIS A 70 8.19 -16.24 5.29
N LYS A 71 9.10 -17.20 5.54
CA LYS A 71 10.24 -17.51 4.66
C LYS A 71 10.10 -18.80 3.84
N ASN A 72 8.93 -19.43 3.86
CA ASN A 72 8.65 -20.68 3.13
C ASN A 72 8.28 -20.39 1.66
N MET A 73 9.14 -19.62 0.98
CA MET A 73 9.05 -19.24 -0.43
C MET A 73 10.42 -18.77 -0.91
N SER A 74 10.62 -18.59 -2.22
CA SER A 74 11.88 -18.06 -2.72
C SER A 74 12.12 -16.61 -2.24
N PRO A 75 13.37 -16.15 -2.12
CA PRO A 75 13.67 -14.76 -1.78
C PRO A 75 12.99 -13.74 -2.73
N ALA A 76 12.85 -14.10 -4.01
CA ALA A 76 12.15 -13.27 -4.99
C ALA A 76 10.64 -13.17 -4.70
N GLU A 77 10.01 -14.27 -4.30
CA GLU A 77 8.59 -14.28 -3.91
C GLU A 77 8.36 -13.48 -2.63
N GLN A 78 9.22 -13.66 -1.63
CA GLN A 78 9.13 -12.91 -0.38
C GLN A 78 9.29 -11.41 -0.65
N GLY A 79 10.25 -11.04 -1.50
CA GLY A 79 10.42 -9.66 -1.96
C GLY A 79 9.16 -9.10 -2.64
N ARG A 80 8.45 -9.90 -3.45
CA ARG A 80 7.17 -9.48 -4.06
C ARG A 80 6.08 -9.26 -3.01
N GLN A 81 5.98 -10.12 -2.00
CA GLN A 81 5.03 -9.95 -0.89
C GLN A 81 5.31 -8.65 -0.13
N VAL A 82 6.56 -8.40 0.24
CA VAL A 82 6.98 -7.16 0.92
C VAL A 82 6.71 -5.93 0.05
N ALA A 83 7.07 -5.97 -1.23
CA ALA A 83 6.81 -4.86 -2.16
C ALA A 83 5.32 -4.55 -2.27
N ARG A 84 4.46 -5.57 -2.28
CA ARG A 84 3.00 -5.39 -2.30
C ARG A 84 2.49 -4.71 -1.04
N VAL A 85 3.00 -5.05 0.15
CA VAL A 85 2.66 -4.37 1.41
C VAL A 85 3.09 -2.90 1.35
N LYS A 86 4.33 -2.62 0.96
CA LYS A 86 4.87 -1.25 0.93
C LYS A 86 4.21 -0.34 -0.10
N LYS A 87 3.73 -0.89 -1.21
CA LYS A 87 3.02 -0.15 -2.27
C LYS A 87 1.52 0.03 -2.00
N PHE A 88 0.95 -0.67 -1.01
CA PHE A 88 -0.50 -0.67 -0.80
C PHE A 88 -1.05 0.72 -0.47
N GLU A 89 -0.34 1.48 0.38
CA GLU A 89 -0.76 2.83 0.81
C GLU A 89 0.35 3.87 0.58
N SER A 90 1.08 3.75 -0.53
CA SER A 90 2.04 4.78 -0.91
C SER A 90 1.25 6.01 -1.40
N GLY A 91 1.12 7.04 -0.53
CA GLY A 91 0.51 8.32 -0.90
C GLY A 91 1.20 9.03 -2.06
N MET A 92 2.42 8.59 -2.44
CA MET A 92 3.14 8.98 -3.64
C MET A 92 3.73 7.72 -4.30
N ILE A 93 3.52 7.56 -5.60
CA ILE A 93 4.05 6.42 -6.37
C ILE A 93 5.39 6.84 -6.99
N THR A 94 6.50 6.24 -6.54
CA THR A 94 7.86 6.61 -6.99
C THR A 94 8.27 5.95 -8.32
N ASP A 95 7.68 4.82 -8.66
CA ASP A 95 7.98 4.07 -9.90
C ASP A 95 6.66 3.62 -10.54
N PRO A 96 5.91 4.55 -11.17
CA PRO A 96 4.65 4.23 -11.81
C PRO A 96 4.90 3.42 -13.08
N ILE A 97 4.00 2.48 -13.37
CA ILE A 97 3.94 1.87 -14.69
C ILE A 97 3.61 2.99 -15.68
N THR A 98 4.37 3.10 -16.77
CA THR A 98 4.12 4.06 -17.84
C THR A 98 3.92 3.34 -19.18
N VAL A 99 3.26 4.01 -20.12
CA VAL A 99 3.04 3.49 -21.48
C VAL A 99 3.53 4.47 -22.52
N SER A 100 4.04 3.94 -23.64
CA SER A 100 4.39 4.76 -24.82
C SER A 100 3.13 5.34 -25.46
N PRO A 101 3.18 6.57 -26.02
CA PRO A 101 2.05 7.17 -26.76
C PRO A 101 1.57 6.36 -27.97
N ASP A 102 2.43 5.48 -28.49
CA ASP A 102 2.15 4.66 -29.68
C ASP A 102 1.49 3.32 -29.35
N LYS A 103 1.42 2.94 -28.07
CA LYS A 103 0.71 1.70 -27.67
C LYS A 103 -0.76 1.81 -28.01
N THR A 104 -1.33 0.70 -28.46
CA THR A 104 -2.76 0.63 -28.75
C THR A 104 -3.59 0.72 -27.47
N ILE A 105 -4.80 1.25 -27.59
CA ILE A 105 -5.78 1.27 -26.49
C ILE A 105 -5.99 -0.14 -25.91
N ARG A 106 -6.02 -1.18 -26.76
CA ARG A 106 -6.13 -2.58 -26.33
C ARG A 106 -5.02 -3.00 -25.38
N GLU A 107 -3.76 -2.69 -25.71
CA GLU A 107 -2.61 -3.04 -24.87
C GLU A 107 -2.65 -2.31 -23.53
N VAL A 108 -3.05 -1.04 -23.53
CA VAL A 108 -3.18 -0.25 -22.31
C VAL A 108 -4.28 -0.84 -21.39
N ILE A 109 -5.41 -1.27 -21.95
CA ILE A 109 -6.46 -1.98 -21.18
C ILE A 109 -5.92 -3.28 -20.58
N GLN A 110 -5.10 -4.04 -21.30
CA GLN A 110 -4.50 -5.26 -20.78
C GLN A 110 -3.54 -4.97 -19.62
N ILE A 111 -2.68 -3.94 -19.76
CA ILE A 111 -1.71 -3.54 -18.74
C ILE A 111 -2.42 -3.08 -17.46
N THR A 112 -3.41 -2.20 -17.59
CA THR A 112 -4.18 -1.68 -16.46
C THR A 112 -4.91 -2.79 -15.70
N ARG A 113 -5.55 -3.73 -16.41
CA ARG A 113 -6.20 -4.90 -15.80
C ARG A 113 -5.23 -5.86 -15.12
N ALA A 114 -4.11 -6.18 -15.76
CA ALA A 114 -3.11 -7.10 -15.21
C ALA A 114 -2.47 -6.57 -13.92
N ASN A 115 -2.37 -5.24 -13.77
CA ASN A 115 -1.76 -4.60 -12.61
C ASN A 115 -2.78 -4.02 -11.61
N ASN A 116 -4.08 -4.15 -11.90
CA ASN A 116 -5.18 -3.59 -11.09
C ASN A 116 -5.03 -2.06 -10.86
N ILE A 117 -4.72 -1.32 -11.92
CA ILE A 117 -4.51 0.13 -11.90
C ILE A 117 -5.60 0.83 -12.71
N SER A 118 -6.15 1.93 -12.17
CA SER A 118 -7.25 2.68 -12.79
C SER A 118 -6.80 3.78 -13.77
N GLY A 119 -5.53 4.18 -13.76
CA GLY A 119 -4.98 5.15 -14.70
C GLY A 119 -3.47 5.05 -14.82
N VAL A 120 -2.93 5.37 -15.99
CA VAL A 120 -1.52 5.18 -16.31
C VAL A 120 -0.96 6.42 -17.00
N PRO A 121 0.20 6.94 -16.55
CA PRO A 121 0.88 8.01 -17.25
C PRO A 121 1.35 7.55 -18.64
N VAL A 122 1.14 8.41 -19.63
CA VAL A 122 1.70 8.25 -20.97
C VAL A 122 2.99 9.05 -21.03
N ALA A 123 4.11 8.37 -21.32
CA ALA A 123 5.43 8.98 -21.30
C ALA A 123 6.29 8.50 -22.46
N ASN A 124 7.20 9.35 -22.91
CA ASN A 124 8.20 9.02 -23.92
C ASN A 124 9.57 9.55 -23.49
N GLY A 125 10.60 8.70 -23.48
CA GLY A 125 11.97 9.13 -23.13
C GLY A 125 12.13 9.78 -21.75
N GLY A 126 11.28 9.43 -20.78
CA GLY A 126 11.27 10.05 -19.44
C GLY A 126 10.43 11.32 -19.32
N GLU A 127 9.86 11.81 -20.43
CA GLU A 127 8.96 12.94 -20.43
C GLU A 127 7.49 12.49 -20.34
N THR A 128 6.73 13.04 -19.38
CA THR A 128 5.29 12.80 -19.29
C THR A 128 4.55 13.62 -20.36
N LEU A 129 3.81 12.92 -21.23
CA LEU A 129 3.03 13.50 -22.31
C LEU A 129 1.54 13.63 -21.95
N GLY A 130 1.06 12.82 -21.01
CA GLY A 130 -0.35 12.80 -20.63
C GLY A 130 -0.66 11.74 -19.57
N ILE A 131 -1.95 11.61 -19.25
CA ILE A 131 -2.48 10.50 -18.45
C ILE A 131 -3.70 9.91 -19.14
N VAL A 132 -3.87 8.60 -19.05
CA VAL A 132 -5.09 7.93 -19.48
C VAL A 132 -5.69 7.18 -18.31
N THR A 133 -6.99 7.29 -18.13
CA THR A 133 -7.74 6.72 -17.02
C THR A 133 -8.77 5.70 -17.51
N HIS A 134 -9.33 4.93 -16.58
CA HIS A 134 -10.41 4.01 -16.88
C HIS A 134 -11.61 4.71 -17.54
N ARG A 135 -11.85 5.99 -17.19
CA ARG A 135 -12.95 6.77 -17.78
C ARG A 135 -12.72 7.04 -19.27
N ASP A 136 -11.48 7.28 -19.67
CA ASP A 136 -11.11 7.56 -21.07
C ASP A 136 -11.22 6.29 -21.92
N LEU A 137 -11.00 5.11 -21.33
CA LEU A 137 -10.98 3.83 -22.06
C LEU A 137 -12.33 3.09 -22.08
N ARG A 138 -13.25 3.40 -21.15
CA ARG A 138 -14.44 2.56 -20.87
C ARG A 138 -15.37 2.40 -22.07
N PHE A 139 -15.48 3.41 -22.92
CA PHE A 139 -16.43 3.42 -24.04
C PHE A 139 -15.72 3.44 -25.40
N GLU A 140 -14.43 3.15 -25.42
CA GLU A 140 -13.69 3.20 -26.66
C GLU A 140 -13.93 1.99 -27.56
N THR A 141 -14.16 2.29 -28.83
CA THR A 141 -14.49 1.29 -29.85
C THR A 141 -13.31 1.04 -30.79
N GLN A 142 -12.44 2.04 -30.99
CA GLN A 142 -11.26 1.94 -31.84
C GLN A 142 -10.05 1.43 -31.04
N LEU A 143 -10.10 0.17 -30.62
CA LEU A 143 -9.10 -0.42 -29.72
C LEU A 143 -7.68 -0.49 -30.30
N ASP A 144 -7.55 -0.45 -31.63
CA ASP A 144 -6.28 -0.51 -32.33
C ASP A 144 -5.67 0.89 -32.59
N ALA A 145 -6.37 1.96 -32.21
CA ALA A 145 -5.82 3.32 -32.25
C ALA A 145 -4.79 3.54 -31.13
N PRO A 146 -3.80 4.43 -31.35
CA PRO A 146 -2.80 4.74 -30.34
C PRO A 146 -3.40 5.50 -29.16
N VAL A 147 -2.92 5.23 -27.94
CA VAL A 147 -3.44 5.80 -26.69
C VAL A 147 -3.31 7.32 -26.63
N SER A 148 -2.34 7.89 -27.37
CA SER A 148 -2.18 9.33 -27.54
C SER A 148 -3.43 10.05 -28.08
N THR A 149 -4.35 9.34 -28.73
CA THR A 149 -5.61 9.92 -29.26
C THR A 149 -6.68 10.15 -28.19
N VAL A 150 -6.62 9.45 -27.06
CA VAL A 150 -7.66 9.47 -26.00
C VAL A 150 -7.15 9.95 -24.65
N MET A 151 -5.83 10.06 -24.47
CA MET A 151 -5.24 10.55 -23.22
C MET A 151 -5.59 12.01 -22.93
N THR A 152 -5.60 12.39 -21.65
CA THR A 152 -5.55 13.80 -21.27
C THR A 152 -4.13 14.31 -21.49
N PRO A 153 -3.92 15.31 -22.37
CA PRO A 153 -2.59 15.78 -22.74
C PRO A 153 -1.98 16.65 -21.65
N ARG A 154 -0.65 16.76 -21.65
CA ARG A 154 0.15 17.43 -20.61
C ARG A 154 -0.34 18.83 -20.28
N GLU A 155 -0.77 19.61 -21.27
CA GLU A 155 -1.18 21.00 -21.11
C GLU A 155 -2.46 21.15 -20.26
N LYS A 156 -3.23 20.07 -20.11
CA LYS A 156 -4.44 20.01 -19.30
C LYS A 156 -4.22 19.31 -17.95
N LEU A 157 -3.02 18.79 -17.69
CA LEU A 157 -2.71 18.15 -16.43
C LEU A 157 -2.49 19.18 -15.33
N VAL A 158 -2.96 18.84 -14.14
CA VAL A 158 -2.53 19.50 -12.91
C VAL A 158 -1.33 18.73 -12.40
N THR A 159 -0.18 19.38 -12.30
CA THR A 159 1.08 18.77 -11.87
C THR A 159 1.66 19.53 -10.68
N VAL A 160 2.50 18.83 -9.92
CA VAL A 160 3.31 19.39 -8.83
C VAL A 160 4.79 19.14 -9.10
N LEU A 161 5.67 19.93 -8.50
CA LEU A 161 7.11 19.69 -8.55
C LEU A 161 7.50 18.54 -7.61
N GLU A 162 8.64 17.93 -7.90
CA GLU A 162 9.22 16.92 -7.00
C GLU A 162 9.46 17.52 -5.62
N GLY A 163 9.07 16.77 -4.57
CA GLY A 163 9.18 17.24 -3.19
C GLY A 163 8.07 18.20 -2.73
N ALA A 164 7.02 18.40 -3.54
CA ALA A 164 5.83 19.15 -3.09
C ALA A 164 5.24 18.56 -1.81
N ASP A 165 4.76 19.44 -0.94
CA ASP A 165 4.23 19.03 0.36
C ASP A 165 2.87 18.33 0.22
N LYS A 166 2.56 17.42 1.14
CA LYS A 166 1.30 16.66 1.15
C LYS A 166 0.08 17.57 1.17
N GLU A 167 0.14 18.69 1.88
CA GLU A 167 -0.97 19.64 1.97
C GLU A 167 -1.25 20.33 0.63
N GLU A 168 -0.20 20.71 -0.11
CA GLU A 168 -0.31 21.28 -1.45
C GLU A 168 -0.97 20.30 -2.43
N VAL A 169 -0.49 19.04 -2.44
CA VAL A 169 -1.03 17.98 -3.29
C VAL A 169 -2.51 17.74 -3.02
N LEU A 170 -2.89 17.59 -1.74
CA LEU A 170 -4.28 17.39 -1.35
C LEU A 170 -5.16 18.60 -1.71
N SER A 171 -4.65 19.82 -1.55
CA SER A 171 -5.37 21.03 -1.95
C SER A 171 -5.65 21.08 -3.45
N LEU A 172 -4.68 20.67 -4.29
CA LEU A 172 -4.86 20.66 -5.75
C LEU A 172 -5.87 19.57 -6.18
N LEU A 173 -5.77 18.37 -5.62
CA LEU A 173 -6.72 17.29 -5.88
C LEU A 173 -8.16 17.71 -5.54
N HIS A 174 -8.38 18.33 -4.37
CA HIS A 174 -9.69 18.84 -3.97
C HIS A 174 -10.19 19.96 -4.88
N ARG A 175 -9.34 20.93 -5.22
CA ARG A 175 -9.72 22.08 -6.06
C ARG A 175 -10.14 21.63 -7.45
N HIS A 176 -9.42 20.68 -8.03
CA HIS A 176 -9.66 20.22 -9.40
C HIS A 176 -10.58 18.99 -9.49
N ARG A 177 -10.99 18.41 -8.34
CA ARG A 177 -11.86 17.24 -8.23
C ARG A 177 -11.33 16.03 -9.03
N ILE A 178 -10.04 15.75 -8.84
CA ILE A 178 -9.31 14.64 -9.48
C ILE A 178 -9.15 13.50 -8.47
#